data_AF-A0A1I7GJX7-F1
#
_entry.id   AF-A0A1I7GJX7-F1
#
_cell.length_a   1.000
_cell.length_b   1.000
_cell.length_c   1.000
_cell.angle_alpha   90.00
_cell.angle_beta   90.00
_cell.angle_gamma   90.00
#
_symmetry.space_group_name_H-M   'P 1'
#
loop_
_entity.id
_entity.type
_entity.pdbx_description
1 polymer ?
#
loop_
_entity_poly.entity_id
_entity_poly.type
_entity_poly.pdbx_seq_one_letter_code
_entity_poly.pdbx_strand_id
1 'polypeptide(L)' 'MDKKQLKEYQKQLRERFFSVQFDNKKQNLVLLVDRETGVEYLGVTAGLGDPSGITPLINADGTPKINTEWQNHQL' A
#
# COMPACT_ATOMS: atom_id res chain seq x y z
N MET A 1 3.92 -22.81 7.38
CA MET A 1 5.04 -22.18 6.67
C MET A 1 6.24 -22.22 7.60
N ASP A 2 7.37 -22.77 7.18
CA ASP A 2 8.57 -22.83 8.03
C ASP A 2 9.26 -21.45 8.14
N LYS A 3 10.25 -21.33 9.04
CA LYS A 3 10.95 -20.07 9.31
C LYS A 3 11.66 -19.49 8.08
N LYS A 4 12.18 -20.35 7.19
CA LYS A 4 12.86 -19.94 5.95
C LYS A 4 11.85 -19.43 4.94
N GLN A 5 10.76 -20.17 4.74
CA GLN A 5 9.65 -19.77 3.87
C GLN A 5 9.03 -18.44 4.31
N LEU A 6 8.84 -18.22 5.61
CA LEU A 6 8.33 -16.95 6.14
C LEU A 6 9.26 -15.77 5.82
N LYS A 7 10.57 -15.96 6.00
CA LYS A 7 11.56 -14.91 5.73
C LYS A 7 11.59 -14.53 4.24
N GLU A 8 11.51 -15.52 3.36
CA GLU A 8 11.46 -15.28 1.92
C GLU A 8 10.16 -14.57 1.53
N TYR A 9 9.03 -15.02 2.07
CA TYR A 9 7.74 -14.36 1.82
C TYR A 9 7.73 -12.90 2.30
N GLN A 10 8.28 -12.62 3.48
CA GLN A 10 8.43 -11.24 3.98
C GLN A 10 9.32 -10.38 3.07
N LYS A 11 10.37 -10.96 2.49
CA LYS A 11 11.23 -10.27 1.52
C LYS A 11 10.45 -9.93 0.25
N GLN A 12 9.74 -10.90 -0.31
CA GLN A 12 8.89 -10.71 -1.49
C GLN A 12 7.84 -9.62 -1.26
N LEU A 13 7.19 -9.60 -0.10
CA LEU A 13 6.21 -8.56 0.24
C LEU A 13 6.84 -7.15 0.28
N ARG A 14 8.06 -7.01 0.82
CA ARG A 14 8.77 -5.71 0.83
C ARG A 14 9.15 -5.24 -0.57
N GLU A 15 9.46 -6.17 -1.47
CA GLU A 15 9.77 -5.87 -2.87
C GLU A 15 8.52 -5.57 -3.70
N ARG A 16 7.38 -6.20 -3.35
CA ARG A 16 6.10 -6.06 -4.05
C ARG A 16 5.42 -4.71 -3.80
N PHE A 17 5.47 -4.19 -2.58
CA PHE A 17 4.78 -2.94 -2.26
C PHE A 17 5.71 -1.74 -2.33
N PHE A 18 5.32 -0.76 -3.13
CA PHE A 18 5.88 0.58 -3.08
C PHE A 18 5.05 1.43 -2.12
N SER A 19 5.67 2.33 -1.35
CA SER A 19 4.96 3.19 -0.39
C SER A 19 5.41 4.64 -0.47
N VAL A 20 4.44 5.57 -0.45
CA VAL A 20 4.67 7.01 -0.35
C VAL A 20 4.01 7.52 0.93
N GLN A 21 4.79 8.15 1.81
CA GLN A 21 4.27 8.78 3.02
C GLN A 21 3.95 10.25 2.75
N PHE A 22 2.82 10.72 3.27
CA PHE A 22 2.43 12.12 3.21
C PHE A 22 1.69 12.53 4.49
N ASP A 23 1.92 13.77 4.92
CA ASP A 23 1.32 14.33 6.13
C ASP A 23 0.09 15.18 5.76
N ASN A 24 -1.00 14.99 6.50
CA ASN A 24 -2.15 15.87 6.46
C ASN A 24 -2.47 16.41 7.86
N LYS A 25 -1.60 17.27 8.43
CA LYS A 25 -1.74 18.14 9.65
C LYS A 25 -2.33 17.52 10.93
N LYS A 26 -2.86 16.31 10.87
CA LYS A 26 -3.77 15.62 11.80
C LYS A 26 -3.58 14.10 11.69
N GLN A 27 -3.13 13.60 10.54
CA GLN A 27 -2.93 12.18 10.26
C GLN A 27 -1.68 11.96 9.41
N ASN A 28 -0.94 10.90 9.71
CA ASN A 28 0.09 10.39 8.84
C ASN A 28 -0.58 9.43 7.85
N LEU A 29 -0.43 9.69 6.57
CA LEU A 29 -1.00 8.89 5.51
C LEU A 29 0.12 8.17 4.77
N VAL A 30 -0.14 6.93 4.39
CA VAL A 30 0.74 6.16 3.50
C VAL A 30 -0.09 5.65 2.33
N LEU A 31 0.34 5.97 1.11
CA LEU A 31 -0.17 5.34 -0.10
C LEU A 31 0.70 4.12 -0.36
N LEU A 32 0.10 2.94 -0.41
CA LEU A 32 0.74 1.70 -0.80
C LEU A 32 0.28 1.32 -2.20
N VAL A 33 1.21 0.96 -3.07
CA VAL A 33 0.91 0.45 -4.42
C VAL A 33 1.44 -0.97 -4.52
N ASP A 34 0.56 -1.90 -4.87
CA ASP A 34 0.95 -3.27 -5.20
C ASP A 34 1.56 -3.29 -6.61
N ARG A 35 2.88 -3.55 -6.74
CA ARG A 35 3.56 -3.64 -8.04
C ARG A 35 3.08 -4.78 -8.93
N GLU A 36 2.38 -5.77 -8.38
CA GLU A 36 1.85 -6.89 -9.18
C GLU A 36 0.55 -6.52 -9.89
N THR A 37 -0.31 -5.72 -9.23
CA THR A 37 -1.68 -5.42 -9.71
C THR A 37 -1.93 -3.96 -10.01
N GLY A 38 -1.06 -3.07 -9.54
CA GLY A 38 -1.22 -1.62 -9.57
C GLY A 38 -2.23 -1.06 -8.58
N VAL A 39 -2.88 -1.90 -7.77
CA VAL A 39 -3.92 -1.44 -6.83
C VAL A 39 -3.33 -0.52 -5.77
N GLU A 40 -3.99 0.61 -5.55
CA GLU A 40 -3.66 1.58 -4.52
C GLU A 40 -4.39 1.28 -3.20
N TYR A 41 -3.68 1.41 -2.09
CA TYR A 41 -4.22 1.29 -0.74
C TYR A 41 -3.84 2.52 0.08
N LEU A 42 -4.77 3.02 0.89
CA LEU A 42 -4.52 4.07 1.86
C LEU A 42 -4.35 3.45 3.24
N GLY A 43 -3.16 3.59 3.81
CA GLY A 43 -2.92 3.41 5.22
C GLY A 43 -3.08 4.74 5.95
N VAL A 44 -3.84 4.74 7.04
CA VAL A 44 -3.99 5.90 7.92
C VAL A 44 -3.38 5.55 9.26
N THR A 45 -2.49 6.39 9.75
CA THR A 45 -1.97 6.33 11.13
C THR A 45 -2.43 7.59 11.85
N ALA A 46 -3.30 7.43 12.84
CA ALA A 46 -3.73 8.53 13.69
C ALA A 46 -2.58 8.95 14.61
N GLY A 47 -2.47 10.25 14.90
CA GLY A 47 -1.50 10.76 15.88
C GLY A 47 -1.65 10.06 17.23
N LEU A 48 -0.51 9.72 17.84
CA LEU A 48 -0.27 8.91 19.05
C LEU A 48 -0.21 7.37 18.88
N GLY A 49 0.05 6.87 17.67
CA GLY A 49 0.84 5.64 17.50
C GLY A 49 0.10 4.37 17.07
N ASP A 50 -1.23 4.40 16.97
CA ASP A 50 -1.99 3.23 16.50
C ASP A 50 -2.35 3.34 15.01
N PRO A 51 -1.98 2.34 14.18
CA PRO A 51 -2.44 2.25 12.81
C PRO A 51 -3.97 2.11 12.79
N SER A 52 -4.66 3.07 12.19
CA SER A 52 -6.12 3.05 12.06
C SER A 52 -6.63 2.13 10.95
N GLY A 53 -5.72 1.51 10.19
CA GLY A 53 -6.04 0.47 9.20
C GLY A 53 -5.50 0.78 7.81
N ILE A 54 -5.66 -0.20 6.92
CA ILE A 54 -5.33 -0.11 5.50
C ILE A 54 -6.60 -0.45 4.72
N THR A 55 -6.97 0.39 3.75
CA THR A 55 -8.13 0.17 2.86
C THR A 55 -7.71 0.30 1.40
N PRO A 56 -8.22 -0.53 0.47
CA PRO A 56 -8.06 -0.26 -0.95
C PRO A 56 -8.76 1.04 -1.31
N LEU A 57 -8.17 1.79 -2.24
CA LEU A 57 -8.85 2.90 -2.89
C LEU A 57 -9.75 2.33 -3.99
N ILE A 58 -10.98 2.78 -4.03
CA ILE A 58 -12.03 2.25 -4.91
C ILE A 58 -12.56 3.38 -5.79
N ASN A 59 -12.75 3.11 -7.07
CA ASN A 59 -13.38 4.01 -8.03
C ASN A 59 -14.88 4.12 -7.77
N ALA A 60 -15.56 5.09 -8.39
CA ALA A 60 -17.00 5.28 -8.23
C ALA A 60 -17.84 4.07 -8.70
N ASP A 61 -17.31 3.25 -9.60
CA ASP A 61 -17.93 2.03 -10.11
C ASP A 61 -17.70 0.79 -9.23
N GLY A 62 -16.99 0.93 -8.10
CA GLY A 62 -16.68 -0.16 -7.19
C GLY A 62 -15.42 -0.96 -7.54
N THR A 63 -14.73 -0.63 -8.64
CA THR A 63 -13.47 -1.29 -9.00
C THR A 63 -12.28 -0.74 -8.20
N PRO A 64 -11.21 -1.53 -7.97
CA PRO A 64 -9.99 -1.00 -7.37
C PRO A 64 -9.38 0.13 -8.19
N LYS A 65 -8.95 1.19 -7.52
CA LYS A 65 -8.17 2.26 -8.14
C LYS A 65 -6.79 1.74 -8.48
N ILE A 66 -6.41 1.86 -9.75
CA ILE A 66 -5.11 1.47 -10.26
C ILE A 66 -4.22 2.71 -10.38
N ASN A 67 -2.99 2.60 -9.92
CA ASN A 67 -1.98 3.65 -10.01
C ASN A 67 -1.57 3.92 -11.46
N THR A 68 -1.53 5.19 -11.85
CA THR A 68 -1.23 5.60 -13.24
C THR A 68 0.21 5.29 -13.65
N GLU A 69 1.19 5.44 -12.77
CA GLU A 69 2.60 5.10 -13.08
C GLU A 69 2.77 3.59 -13.28
N TRP A 70 2.07 2.77 -12.48
CA TRP A 70 2.02 1.32 -12.72
C TRP A 70 1.42 0.98 -14.08
N GLN A 71 0.29 1.59 -14.47
CA GLN A 71 -0.33 1.38 -15.79
C GLN A 71 0.62 1.75 -16.93
N ASN A 72 1.44 2.78 -16.73
CA ASN A 72 2.43 3.24 -17.69
C ASN A 72 3.74 2.45 -17.64
N HIS A 73 3.86 1.43 -16.79
CA HIS A 73 5.09 0.64 -16.58
C HIS A 73 6.28 1.47 -16.09
N GLN A 74 6.03 2.43 -15.20
CA GLN A 74 7.01 3.40 -14.69
C GLN A 74 7.37 3.20 -13.21
N LEU A 75 6.91 2.10 -12.58
CA LEU A 75 6.93 1.88 -11.13
C LEU A 75 7.94 0.80 -10.68
#